data_AF-A0A0Q5WDB4-F1
#
_entry.id   AF-A0A0Q5WDB4-F1
#
_cell.length_a   1.000
_cell.length_b   1.000
_cell.length_c   1.000
_cell.angle_alpha   90.00
_cell.angle_beta   90.00
_cell.angle_gamma   90.00
#
_symmetry.space_group_name_H-M   'P 1'
#
loop_
_entity.id
_entity.type
_entity.pdbx_description
1 polymer ?
#
loop_
_entity_poly.entity_id
_entity_poly.type
_entity_poly.pdbx_seq_one_letter_code
_entity_poly.pdbx_strand_id
1 'polypeptide(L)' 'MTSAAVPLDHLTHVFGRLQRVLGTGAPAEDAAVAVVHRFRTTAEPAWLRGRPDALRLDVLTVSAILASRR' A
#
# COMPACT_ATOMS: atom_id res chain seq x y z
N MET A 1 20.70 5.66 -16.52
CA MET A 1 20.05 4.34 -16.36
C MET A 1 19.85 4.10 -14.87
N THR A 2 18.64 4.30 -14.36
CA THR A 2 18.32 3.95 -12.97
C THR A 2 16.99 3.22 -13.00
N SER A 3 17.07 1.91 -13.23
CA SER A 3 15.94 1.02 -12.99
C SER A 3 15.72 1.02 -11.48
N ALA A 4 14.80 1.88 -11.02
CA ALA A 4 14.37 1.92 -9.64
C ALA A 4 13.64 0.59 -9.36
N ALA A 5 14.41 -0.39 -8.90
CA ALA A 5 13.86 -1.58 -8.26
C ALA A 5 13.12 -1.09 -7.02
N VAL A 6 11.85 -0.71 -7.17
CA VAL A 6 10.93 -0.60 -6.04
C VAL A 6 11.01 -1.97 -5.36
N PRO A 7 11.53 -2.06 -4.12
CA PRO A 7 11.95 -3.35 -3.59
C PRO A 7 10.70 -4.21 -3.50
N LEU A 8 10.69 -5.35 -4.20
CA LEU A 8 9.61 -6.34 -4.15
C LEU A 8 9.18 -6.60 -2.70
N ASP A 9 10.13 -6.53 -1.76
CA ASP A 9 9.95 -6.62 -0.32
C ASP A 9 8.83 -5.73 0.25
N HIS A 10 8.70 -4.47 -0.20
CA HIS A 10 7.69 -3.57 0.34
C HIS A 10 6.28 -3.94 -0.13
N LEU A 11 6.13 -4.35 -1.39
CA LEU A 11 4.84 -4.79 -1.92
C LEU A 11 4.42 -6.13 -1.31
N THR A 12 5.36 -7.06 -1.16
CA THR A 12 5.13 -8.32 -0.44
C THR A 12 4.76 -8.06 1.03
N HIS A 13 5.40 -7.09 1.69
CA HIS A 13 5.07 -6.70 3.06
C HIS A 13 3.64 -6.13 3.17
N VAL A 14 3.28 -5.20 2.28
CA VAL A 14 1.93 -4.62 2.22
C VAL A 14 0.88 -5.70 2.00
N PHE A 15 1.09 -6.58 1.01
CA PHE A 15 0.15 -7.64 0.71
C PHE A 15 0.00 -8.62 1.86
N GLY A 16 1.10 -9.08 2.45
CA GLY A 16 1.08 -9.97 3.61
C GLY A 16 0.45 -9.32 4.85
N ARG A 17 0.50 -8.00 5.00
CA ARG A 17 -0.19 -7.27 6.07
C ARG A 17 -1.70 -7.20 5.82
N LEU A 18 -2.11 -6.94 4.59
CA LEU A 18 -3.52 -6.92 4.20
C LEU A 18 -4.16 -8.30 4.38
N GLN A 19 -3.50 -9.37 3.92
CA GLN A 19 -3.99 -10.73 4.11
C GLN A 19 -4.15 -11.11 5.58
N ARG A 20 -3.21 -10.68 6.45
CA ARG A 20 -3.30 -10.93 7.90
C ARG A 20 -4.49 -10.25 8.57
N VAL A 21 -4.95 -9.12 8.03
CA VAL A 21 -5.99 -8.31 8.68
C VAL A 21 -7.37 -8.50 8.04
N LEU A 22 -7.42 -8.63 6.71
CA LEU A 22 -8.65 -8.76 5.93
C LEU A 22 -8.98 -10.21 5.57
N GLY A 23 -8.06 -11.15 5.86
CA GLY A 23 -8.14 -12.53 5.40
C GLY A 23 -7.56 -12.69 4.00
N THR A 24 -7.46 -13.94 3.55
CA THR A 24 -7.01 -14.27 2.20
C THR A 24 -8.13 -14.12 1.17
N GLY A 25 -7.79 -13.74 -0.06
CA GLY A 25 -8.72 -13.63 -1.18
C GLY A 25 -9.07 -12.19 -1.56
N ALA A 26 -10.18 -12.03 -2.27
CA ALA A 26 -10.58 -10.79 -2.94
C ALA A 26 -10.48 -9.52 -2.07
N PRO A 27 -10.93 -9.50 -0.79
CA PRO A 27 -10.83 -8.28 0.02
C PRO A 27 -9.41 -7.76 0.22
N ALA A 28 -8.43 -8.66 0.41
CA ALA A 28 -7.03 -8.27 0.56
C ALA A 28 -6.38 -7.90 -0.77
N GLU A 29 -6.75 -8.59 -1.86
CA GLU A 29 -6.26 -8.32 -3.21
C GLU A 29 -6.75 -6.96 -3.71
N ASP A 30 -8.05 -6.67 -3.58
CA ASP A 30 -8.66 -5.40 -3.97
C ASP A 30 -8.05 -4.23 -3.17
N ALA A 31 -7.86 -4.42 -1.85
CA ALA A 31 -7.21 -3.44 -1.01
C ALA A 31 -5.75 -3.20 -1.43
N ALA A 32 -5.01 -4.25 -1.81
CA ALA A 32 -3.63 -4.13 -2.27
C ALA A 32 -3.54 -3.38 -3.60
N VAL A 33 -4.43 -3.69 -4.55
CA VAL A 33 -4.54 -2.97 -5.83
C VAL A 33 -4.84 -1.49 -5.58
N ALA A 34 -5.79 -1.17 -4.69
CA ALA A 34 -6.13 0.21 -4.36
C ALA A 34 -4.94 0.98 -3.74
N VAL A 35 -4.21 0.37 -2.81
CA VAL A 35 -3.02 0.95 -2.18
C VAL A 35 -1.93 1.22 -3.22
N VAL A 36 -1.61 0.25 -4.06
CA VAL A 36 -0.58 0.38 -5.09
C VAL A 36 -0.98 1.41 -6.14
N HIS A 37 -2.24 1.41 -6.58
CA HIS A 37 -2.75 2.39 -7.52
C HIS A 37 -2.60 3.81 -6.94
N ARG A 38 -2.99 4.02 -5.68
CA ARG A 38 -2.89 5.32 -5.01
C ARG A 38 -1.43 5.79 -4.84
N PHE A 39 -0.54 4.87 -4.49
CA PHE A 39 0.90 5.13 -4.39
C PHE A 39 1.49 5.54 -5.75
N ARG A 40 1.20 4.78 -6.82
CA ARG A 40 1.73 5.03 -8.17
C ARG A 40 1.18 6.31 -8.81
N THR A 41 -0.08 6.63 -8.55
CA THR A 41 -0.72 7.86 -9.07
C THR A 41 -0.42 9.08 -8.22
N THR A 42 0.32 8.95 -7.11
CA THR A 42 0.61 10.03 -6.16
C THR A 42 -0.67 10.70 -5.63
N ALA A 43 -1.79 9.96 -5.63
CA ALA A 43 -3.10 10.38 -5.12
C ALA A 43 -3.19 10.31 -3.58
N GLU A 44 -2.04 10.37 -2.92
CA GLU A 44 -1.88 10.42 -1.48
C GLU A 44 -1.91 11.87 -0.95
N PRO A 45 -2.13 12.06 0.37
CA PRO A 45 -2.08 13.38 0.99
C PRO A 45 -0.76 14.11 0.75
N ALA A 46 -0.81 15.45 0.60
CA ALA A 46 0.37 16.26 0.28
C ALA A 46 1.53 16.09 1.28
N TRP A 47 1.22 15.93 2.57
CA TRP A 47 2.21 15.72 3.64
C TRP A 47 3.01 14.41 3.50
N LEU A 48 2.47 13.44 2.74
CA LEU A 48 3.05 12.12 2.56
C LEU A 48 4.01 12.05 1.37
N ARG A 49 3.86 12.93 0.36
CA ARG A 49 4.61 12.88 -0.92
C ARG A 49 6.12 13.04 -0.81
N GLY A 50 6.62 13.67 0.25
CA GLY A 50 8.06 13.85 0.51
C GLY A 50 8.66 12.80 1.46
N ARG A 51 7.88 11.80 1.85
CA ARG A 51 8.31 10.77 2.80
C ARG A 51 8.93 9.57 2.09
N PRO A 52 9.71 8.73 2.79
CA PRO A 52 10.22 7.48 2.22
C PRO A 52 9.09 6.57 1.75
N ASP A 53 9.29 5.87 0.63
CA ASP A 53 8.28 4.99 0.01
C ASP A 53 7.71 3.94 0.97
N ALA A 54 8.54 3.39 1.84
CA ALA A 54 8.10 2.47 2.89
C ALA A 54 7.02 3.09 3.80
N LEU A 55 7.24 4.33 4.27
CA LEU A 55 6.30 5.04 5.12
C LEU A 55 5.01 5.40 4.35
N ARG A 56 5.17 5.83 3.09
CA ARG A 56 4.04 6.13 2.19
C ARG A 56 3.13 4.91 2.05
N LEU A 57 3.72 3.75 1.71
CA LEU A 57 3.00 2.49 1.57
C LEU A 57 2.35 2.02 2.88
N ASP A 58 3.05 2.13 4.02
CA ASP A 58 2.49 1.75 5.32
C ASP A 58 1.24 2.58 5.68
N VAL A 59 1.31 3.91 5.51
CA VAL A 59 0.19 4.81 5.79
C VAL A 59 -1.00 4.50 4.88
N LEU A 60 -0.76 4.28 3.59
CA LEU A 60 -1.81 3.92 2.65
C LEU A 60 -2.44 2.56 3.00
N THR A 61 -1.62 1.59 3.41
CA THR A 61 -2.07 0.25 3.84
C THR A 61 -2.96 0.32 5.08
N VAL A 62 -2.53 1.05 6.11
CA VAL A 62 -3.33 1.28 7.32
C VAL A 62 -4.64 1.98 6.97
N SER A 63 -4.59 2.97 6.07
CA SER A 63 -5.80 3.68 5.64
C SER A 63 -6.80 2.75 4.95
N ALA A 64 -6.33 1.84 4.08
CA ALA A 64 -7.18 0.84 3.43
C ALA A 64 -7.82 -0.12 4.44
N ILE A 65 -7.05 -0.59 5.43
CA ILE A 65 -7.56 -1.45 6.51
C ILE A 65 -8.62 -0.74 7.35
N LEU A 66 -8.43 0.54 7.66
CA LEU A 66 -9.42 1.31 8.42
C LEU A 66 -10.69 1.56 7.61
N ALA A 67 -10.55 1.79 6.30
CA ALA A 67 -11.70 1.99 5.41
C ALA A 67 -12.56 0.73 5.27
N SER A 68 -11.96 -0.47 5.29
CA SER A 68 -12.71 -1.73 5.19
C SER A 68 -13.44 -2.15 6.47
N ARG A 69 -13.24 -1.42 7.59
CA ARG A 69 -13.88 -1.67 8.89
C ARG A 69 -15.04 -0.72 9.19
N ARG A 70 -15.33 0.22 8.28
CA ARG A 70 -16.48 1.12 8.36
C ARG A 70 -17.63 0.55 7.56
#